data_AF-A0A0F7GDP3-F1
#
_entry.id   AF-A0A0F7GDP3-F1
#
_cell.length_a   1.000
_cell.length_b   1.000
_cell.length_c   1.000
_cell.angle_alpha   90.00
_cell.angle_beta   90.00
_cell.angle_gamma   90.00
#
_symmetry.space_group_name_H-M   'P 1'
#
loop_
_entity.id
_entity.type
_entity.pdbx_description
1 polymer ?
#
loop_
_entity_poly.entity_id
_entity_poly.type
_entity_poly.pdbx_seq_one_letter_code
_entity_poly.pdbx_strand_id
1 'polypeptide(L)'
;MVKLSPEERWRRNTKERLIALQQSGEVDRLRRRGLAIIGRTKRFTSDAWAKSPTRERLSRPGFREWYEECRAVAKKFGLTDWTLEMLCFVSDYDPMKLPFPVETVWPRITVVTDCQDELFGRWLSYEGGLLRLDVNQKCGEVENKIVNHFQPETKLEPLQKPPWRTAFILRVETPPDYPPEAAQELQREAQQQIRELLRRLGYRIPQRSRPSALVNIADKLEVGKPLKLGRAYEIIDRLNPRADVSDDERRRRLVASERHKIKNRLEDIIK
;
A
#
# COMPACT_ATOMS: atom_id res chain seq x y z
N MET A 1 -15.20 32.59 -5.75
CA MET A 1 -13.86 31.97 -5.62
C MET A 1 -14.01 30.49 -5.87
N VAL A 2 -13.45 29.96 -6.97
CA VAL A 2 -13.47 28.52 -7.25
C VAL A 2 -12.56 27.82 -6.24
N LYS A 3 -13.08 26.84 -5.49
CA LYS A 3 -12.26 26.00 -4.61
C LYS A 3 -11.42 25.08 -5.48
N LEU A 4 -10.09 25.27 -5.47
CA LEU A 4 -9.16 24.36 -6.13
C LEU A 4 -9.29 22.95 -5.53
N SER A 5 -9.14 21.92 -6.37
CA SER A 5 -9.05 20.55 -5.89
C SER A 5 -7.78 20.33 -5.05
N PRO A 6 -7.72 19.30 -4.19
CA PRO A 6 -6.51 18.95 -3.45
C PRO A 6 -5.29 18.77 -4.37
N GLU A 7 -5.49 18.19 -5.56
CA GLU A 7 -4.47 18.00 -6.58
C GLU A 7 -3.98 19.32 -7.19
N GLU A 8 -4.89 20.21 -7.57
CA GLU A 8 -4.52 21.52 -8.13
C GLU A 8 -3.75 22.36 -7.11
N ARG A 9 -4.19 22.34 -5.84
CA ARG A 9 -3.50 23.04 -4.76
C ARG A 9 -2.11 22.46 -4.52
N TRP A 10 -1.96 21.13 -4.52
CA TRP A 10 -0.66 20.48 -4.37
C TRP A 10 0.28 20.85 -5.52
N ARG A 11 -0.16 20.69 -6.78
CA ARG A 11 0.64 21.08 -7.97
C ARG A 11 1.08 22.54 -7.93
N ARG A 12 0.18 23.45 -7.50
CA ARG A 12 0.50 24.88 -7.33
C ARG A 12 1.58 25.09 -6.27
N ASN A 13 1.40 24.50 -5.09
CA ASN A 13 2.36 24.62 -3.98
C ASN A 13 3.73 24.04 -4.37
N THR A 14 3.76 22.90 -5.06
CA THR A 14 4.98 22.31 -5.61
C THR A 14 5.70 23.29 -6.55
N LYS A 15 4.96 23.94 -7.46
CA LYS A 15 5.52 24.92 -8.39
C LYS A 15 6.13 26.12 -7.64
N GLU A 16 5.45 26.62 -6.63
CA GLU A 16 5.93 27.74 -5.80
C GLU A 16 7.24 27.37 -5.06
N ARG A 17 7.32 26.16 -4.51
CA ARG A 17 8.54 25.65 -3.84
C ARG A 17 9.71 25.49 -4.80
N LEU A 18 9.44 25.00 -6.00
CA LEU A 18 10.46 24.88 -7.04
C LEU A 18 11.02 26.25 -7.43
N ILE A 19 10.16 27.25 -7.61
CA ILE A 19 10.58 28.63 -7.90
C ILE A 19 11.45 29.15 -6.74
N ALA A 20 11.01 28.95 -5.50
CA ALA A 20 11.78 29.35 -4.32
C ALA A 20 13.15 28.67 -4.25
N LEU A 21 13.23 27.36 -4.55
CA LEU A 21 14.49 26.62 -4.63
C LEU A 21 15.41 27.20 -5.72
N GLN A 22 14.88 27.44 -6.92
CA GLN A 22 15.67 27.99 -8.03
C GLN A 22 16.19 29.40 -7.72
N GLN A 23 15.42 30.22 -7.01
CA GLN A 23 15.80 31.57 -6.59
C GLN A 23 16.77 31.59 -5.40
N SER A 24 16.90 30.49 -4.64
CA SER A 24 17.75 30.44 -3.44
C SER A 24 19.26 30.45 -3.73
N GLY A 25 19.69 30.20 -4.97
CA GLY A 25 21.10 30.03 -5.34
C GLY A 25 21.70 28.66 -4.97
N GLU A 26 20.98 27.83 -4.19
CA GLU A 26 21.45 26.49 -3.79
C GLU A 26 21.65 25.57 -4.99
N VAL A 27 20.75 25.63 -5.97
CA VAL A 27 20.83 24.78 -7.18
C VAL A 27 22.12 25.06 -7.94
N ASP A 28 22.51 26.32 -8.13
CA ASP A 28 23.73 26.67 -8.87
C ASP A 28 25.00 26.35 -8.08
N ARG A 29 24.95 26.44 -6.75
CA ARG A 29 26.03 26.01 -5.87
C ARG A 29 26.24 24.49 -5.96
N LEU A 30 25.17 23.72 -5.76
CA LEU A 30 25.19 22.26 -5.83
C LEU A 30 25.53 21.76 -7.23
N ARG A 31 25.03 22.40 -8.28
CA ARG A 31 25.34 22.07 -9.68
C ARG A 31 26.83 22.16 -9.96
N ARG A 32 27.47 23.30 -9.61
CA ARG A 32 28.91 23.49 -9.83
C ARG A 32 29.74 22.45 -9.09
N ARG A 33 29.41 22.19 -7.83
CA ARG A 33 30.08 21.17 -7.00
C ARG A 33 29.89 19.76 -7.57
N GLY A 34 28.66 19.39 -7.90
CA GLY A 34 28.32 18.07 -8.43
C GLY A 34 28.99 17.79 -9.77
N LEU A 35 28.97 18.76 -10.69
CA LEU A 35 29.64 18.65 -11.99
C LEU A 35 31.15 18.48 -11.83
N ALA A 36 31.79 19.22 -10.91
CA ALA A 36 33.21 19.05 -10.61
C ALA A 36 33.54 17.66 -10.07
N ILE A 37 32.73 17.09 -9.17
CA ILE A 37 32.91 15.75 -8.61
C ILE A 37 32.91 14.67 -9.71
N ILE A 38 32.02 14.80 -10.70
CA ILE A 38 31.94 13.84 -11.82
C ILE A 38 32.87 14.20 -12.99
N GLY A 39 33.75 15.20 -12.82
CA GLY A 39 34.72 15.61 -13.84
C GLY A 39 34.10 16.24 -15.10
N ARG A 40 32.96 16.92 -14.96
CA ARG A 40 32.25 17.57 -16.05
C ARG A 40 32.14 19.07 -15.85
N THR A 41 32.04 19.79 -16.96
CA THR A 41 31.73 21.23 -16.98
C THR A 41 30.30 21.50 -17.45
N LYS A 42 29.69 20.55 -18.17
CA LYS A 42 28.34 20.66 -18.74
C LYS A 42 27.43 19.55 -18.21
N ARG A 43 26.16 19.92 -18.02
CA ARG A 43 25.04 19.01 -17.74
C ARG A 43 24.89 17.98 -18.86
N PHE A 44 24.24 16.86 -18.56
CA PHE A 44 23.79 15.86 -19.50
C PHE A 44 22.47 16.29 -20.15
N THR A 45 22.22 15.86 -21.38
CA THR A 45 20.85 15.80 -21.91
C THR A 45 20.09 14.65 -21.23
N SER A 46 18.76 14.66 -21.26
CA SER A 46 17.94 13.55 -20.72
C SER A 46 18.37 12.19 -21.25
N ASP A 47 18.65 12.07 -22.56
CA ASP A 47 19.12 10.83 -23.18
C ASP A 47 20.50 10.39 -22.69
N ALA A 48 21.43 11.33 -22.56
CA ALA A 48 22.77 11.04 -22.07
C ALA A 48 22.75 10.67 -20.58
N TRP A 49 21.84 11.29 -19.81
CA TRP A 49 21.60 10.96 -18.43
C TRP A 49 21.02 9.53 -18.28
N ALA A 50 20.02 9.17 -19.07
CA ALA A 50 19.43 7.82 -19.04
C ALA A 50 20.44 6.70 -19.35
N LYS A 51 21.43 6.98 -20.22
CA LYS A 51 22.49 6.03 -20.60
C LYS A 51 23.72 6.07 -19.70
N SER A 52 23.77 7.00 -18.76
CA SER A 52 24.97 7.20 -17.94
C SER A 52 25.00 6.22 -16.76
N PRO A 53 26.14 5.53 -16.53
CA PRO A 53 26.23 4.47 -15.54
C PRO A 53 26.16 5.02 -14.10
N THR A 54 25.03 4.81 -13.44
CA THR A 54 24.79 5.22 -12.04
C THR A 54 25.89 4.71 -11.09
N ARG A 55 26.39 3.49 -11.31
CA ARG A 55 27.49 2.92 -10.50
C ARG A 55 28.79 3.71 -10.59
N GLU A 56 29.10 4.30 -11.74
CA GLU A 56 30.35 5.07 -11.92
C GLU A 56 30.27 6.43 -11.22
N ARG A 57 29.08 7.05 -11.15
CA ARG A 57 28.88 8.27 -10.36
C ARG A 57 29.01 8.00 -8.87
N LEU A 58 28.34 6.95 -8.39
CA LEU A 58 28.33 6.58 -6.97
C LEU A 58 29.72 6.20 -6.43
N SER A 59 30.64 5.77 -7.31
CA SER A 59 32.02 5.47 -6.94
C SER A 59 32.95 6.69 -6.92
N ARG A 60 32.50 7.88 -7.35
CA ARG A 60 33.32 9.10 -7.32
C ARG A 60 33.50 9.60 -5.87
N PRO A 61 34.74 9.92 -5.44
CA PRO A 61 34.98 10.51 -4.13
C PRO A 61 34.16 11.78 -3.92
N GLY A 62 33.50 11.91 -2.77
CA GLY A 62 32.67 13.06 -2.42
C GLY A 62 31.27 13.10 -3.06
N PHE A 63 30.94 12.16 -3.96
CA PHE A 63 29.59 12.12 -4.57
C PHE A 63 28.50 11.82 -3.56
N ARG A 64 28.75 10.89 -2.62
CA ARG A 64 27.78 10.54 -1.58
C ARG A 64 27.45 11.72 -0.67
N GLU A 65 28.47 12.45 -0.20
CA GLU A 65 28.28 13.64 0.62
C GLU A 65 27.51 14.74 -0.14
N TRP A 66 27.84 14.94 -1.41
CA TRP A 66 27.10 15.87 -2.27
C TRP A 66 25.64 15.43 -2.45
N TYR A 67 25.38 14.13 -2.61
CA TYR A 67 24.03 13.59 -2.74
C TYR A 67 23.21 13.77 -1.45
N GLU A 68 23.84 13.54 -0.29
CA GLU A 68 23.21 13.79 1.02
C GLU A 68 22.89 15.28 1.23
N GLU A 69 23.76 16.18 0.77
CA GLU A 69 23.51 17.62 0.78
C GLU A 69 22.34 18.01 -0.14
N CYS A 70 22.30 17.47 -1.36
CA CYS A 70 21.15 17.61 -2.26
C CYS A 70 19.85 17.17 -1.58
N ARG A 71 19.85 16.01 -0.92
CA ARG A 71 18.70 15.51 -0.18
C ARG A 71 18.27 16.45 0.96
N ALA A 72 19.22 16.99 1.71
CA ALA A 72 18.94 17.93 2.79
C ALA A 72 18.32 19.23 2.27
N VAL A 73 18.84 19.80 1.18
CA VAL A 73 18.28 20.99 0.55
C VAL A 73 16.89 20.69 -0.04
N ALA A 74 16.69 19.57 -0.74
CA ALA A 74 15.38 19.20 -1.29
C ALA A 74 14.32 19.15 -0.18
N LYS A 75 14.66 18.50 0.93
CA LYS A 75 13.79 18.40 2.10
C LYS A 75 13.44 19.76 2.71
N LYS A 76 14.38 20.71 2.75
CA LYS A 76 14.12 22.09 3.22
C LYS A 76 13.04 22.80 2.41
N PHE A 77 12.93 22.49 1.11
CA PHE A 77 11.91 23.04 0.21
C PHE A 77 10.69 22.14 0.05
N GLY A 78 10.63 20.99 0.75
CA GLY A 78 9.52 20.04 0.63
C GLY A 78 9.43 19.41 -0.77
N LEU A 79 10.58 19.08 -1.35
CA LEU A 79 10.74 18.41 -2.65
C LEU A 79 11.39 17.03 -2.44
N THR A 80 11.22 16.13 -3.41
CA THR A 80 11.90 14.84 -3.47
C THR A 80 13.40 14.99 -3.67
N ASP A 81 14.16 14.02 -3.19
CA ASP A 81 15.63 13.98 -3.26
C ASP A 81 16.16 13.98 -4.70
N TRP A 82 15.48 13.27 -5.59
CA TRP A 82 15.86 13.19 -7.01
C TRP A 82 15.77 14.53 -7.74
N THR A 83 14.88 15.43 -7.34
CA THR A 83 14.67 16.71 -8.03
C THR A 83 15.91 17.58 -8.07
N LEU A 84 16.67 17.63 -6.98
CA LEU A 84 17.91 18.41 -6.95
C LEU A 84 19.02 17.77 -7.78
N GLU A 85 19.12 16.44 -7.77
CA GLU A 85 20.07 15.74 -8.62
C GLU A 85 19.78 16.02 -10.10
N MET A 86 18.53 15.91 -10.51
CA MET A 86 18.09 16.15 -11.88
C MET A 86 18.28 17.61 -12.30
N LEU A 87 17.94 18.58 -11.45
CA LEU A 87 18.21 20.00 -11.71
C LEU A 87 19.71 20.30 -11.88
N CYS A 88 20.56 19.60 -11.12
CA CYS A 88 22.00 19.76 -11.20
C CYS A 88 22.58 19.11 -12.46
N PHE A 89 22.13 17.92 -12.84
CA PHE A 89 22.80 17.14 -13.87
C PHE A 89 22.11 17.10 -15.22
N VAL A 90 20.82 17.39 -15.32
CA VAL A 90 20.07 17.27 -16.57
C VAL A 90 19.72 18.66 -17.10
N SER A 91 20.09 18.94 -18.35
CA SER A 91 20.00 20.28 -18.94
C SER A 91 18.58 20.73 -19.23
N ASP A 92 17.77 19.77 -19.66
CA ASP A 92 16.43 19.86 -20.20
C ASP A 92 15.38 19.31 -19.23
N TYR A 93 15.78 19.09 -17.97
CA TYR A 93 14.86 18.64 -16.94
C TYR A 93 13.91 19.77 -16.53
N ASP A 94 12.62 19.48 -16.68
CA ASP A 94 11.54 20.26 -16.14
C ASP A 94 10.75 19.35 -15.16
N PRO A 95 10.84 19.57 -13.84
CA PRO A 95 10.14 18.76 -12.83
C PRO A 95 8.61 18.82 -12.93
N MET A 96 8.08 19.75 -13.74
CA MET A 96 6.65 19.90 -14.00
C MET A 96 6.20 19.22 -15.30
N LYS A 97 7.13 18.69 -16.12
CA LYS A 97 6.83 18.08 -17.42
C LYS A 97 7.44 16.69 -17.57
N LEU A 98 6.90 15.96 -18.53
CA LEU A 98 7.49 14.69 -18.98
C LEU A 98 8.91 14.93 -19.52
N PRO A 99 9.82 13.94 -19.38
CA PRO A 99 9.56 12.55 -18.96
C PRO A 99 9.71 12.27 -17.46
N PHE A 100 10.07 13.27 -16.64
CA PHE A 100 10.37 13.08 -15.21
C PHE A 100 9.56 14.02 -14.29
N PRO A 101 8.21 13.92 -14.27
CA PRO A 101 7.35 14.74 -13.39
C PRO A 101 7.40 14.25 -11.93
N VAL A 102 8.60 14.08 -11.37
CA VAL A 102 8.83 13.49 -10.04
C VAL A 102 8.04 14.24 -8.95
N GLU A 103 7.89 15.55 -9.10
CA GLU A 103 7.23 16.40 -8.10
C GLU A 103 5.72 16.61 -8.34
N THR A 104 5.21 16.25 -9.51
CA THR A 104 3.82 16.57 -9.92
C THR A 104 2.98 15.37 -10.27
N VAL A 105 3.56 14.16 -10.24
CA VAL A 105 2.80 12.92 -10.37
C VAL A 105 1.98 12.75 -9.12
N TRP A 106 0.66 12.87 -9.27
CA TRP A 106 -0.27 12.49 -8.22
C TRP A 106 -0.01 11.03 -7.81
N PRO A 107 0.14 10.74 -6.52
CA PRO A 107 0.46 9.40 -6.05
C PRO A 107 -0.50 8.37 -6.61
N ARG A 108 0.07 7.28 -7.11
CA ARG A 108 -0.68 6.11 -7.57
C ARG A 108 -0.45 4.94 -6.62
N ILE A 109 -1.41 4.05 -6.62
CA ILE A 109 -1.34 2.82 -5.82
C ILE A 109 -0.58 1.79 -6.65
N THR A 110 0.53 1.30 -6.10
CA THR A 110 1.35 0.28 -6.73
C THR A 110 1.12 -1.07 -6.06
N VAL A 111 0.92 -2.10 -6.86
CA VAL A 111 0.84 -3.49 -6.44
C VAL A 111 2.15 -4.17 -6.79
N VAL A 112 2.79 -4.82 -5.82
CA VAL A 112 4.06 -5.52 -6.00
C VAL A 112 3.86 -7.00 -5.71
N THR A 113 4.23 -7.87 -6.65
CA THR A 113 4.18 -9.33 -6.48
C THR A 113 5.58 -9.93 -6.52
N ASP A 114 5.86 -10.87 -5.62
CA ASP A 114 7.08 -11.70 -5.63
C ASP A 114 6.86 -13.00 -6.44
N CYS A 115 5.63 -13.28 -6.87
CA CYS A 115 5.31 -14.45 -7.67
C CYS A 115 5.97 -14.33 -9.05
N GLN A 116 6.74 -15.34 -9.44
CA GLN A 116 7.46 -15.41 -10.72
C GLN A 116 6.63 -16.04 -11.84
N ASP A 117 5.40 -16.51 -11.56
CA ASP A 117 4.50 -17.05 -12.58
C ASP A 117 4.06 -15.91 -13.53
N GLU A 118 4.48 -16.00 -14.80
CA GLU A 118 4.20 -14.97 -15.80
C GLU A 118 2.70 -14.81 -16.08
N LEU A 119 1.92 -15.89 -16.07
CA LEU A 119 0.48 -15.83 -16.32
C LEU A 119 -0.21 -15.12 -15.16
N PHE A 120 0.21 -15.40 -13.92
CA PHE A 120 -0.26 -14.67 -12.75
C PHE A 120 0.11 -13.18 -12.84
N GLY A 121 1.36 -12.85 -13.16
CA GLY A 121 1.82 -11.47 -13.31
C GLY A 121 1.05 -10.69 -14.39
N ARG A 122 0.78 -11.33 -15.54
CA ARG A 122 -0.03 -10.75 -16.62
C ARG A 122 -1.48 -10.54 -16.18
N TRP A 123 -2.09 -11.55 -15.54
CA TRP A 123 -3.47 -11.43 -15.07
C TRP A 123 -3.61 -10.34 -13.99
N LEU A 124 -2.66 -10.27 -13.05
CA LEU A 124 -2.56 -9.22 -12.05
C LEU A 124 -2.42 -7.83 -12.69
N SER A 125 -1.56 -7.70 -13.71
CA SER A 125 -1.39 -6.44 -14.46
C SER A 125 -2.66 -6.04 -15.22
N TYR A 126 -3.38 -7.01 -15.80
CA TYR A 126 -4.65 -6.75 -16.49
C TYR A 126 -5.73 -6.25 -15.53
N GLU A 127 -6.03 -6.99 -14.46
CA GLU A 127 -7.03 -6.60 -13.47
C GLU A 127 -6.62 -5.33 -12.72
N GLY A 128 -5.32 -5.17 -12.45
CA GLY A 128 -4.76 -3.97 -11.87
C GLY A 128 -4.95 -2.75 -12.78
N GLY A 129 -4.70 -2.90 -14.08
CA GLY A 129 -4.91 -1.84 -15.08
C GLY A 129 -6.37 -1.36 -15.15
N LEU A 130 -7.34 -2.29 -15.06
CA LEU A 130 -8.77 -1.94 -14.97
C LEU A 130 -9.11 -1.11 -13.72
N LEU A 131 -8.36 -1.32 -12.64
CA LEU A 131 -8.47 -0.56 -11.39
C LEU A 131 -7.55 0.67 -11.35
N ARG A 132 -6.86 1.00 -12.44
CA ARG A 132 -5.85 2.09 -12.52
C ARG A 132 -4.69 1.92 -11.52
N LEU A 133 -4.35 0.68 -11.20
CA LEU A 133 -3.22 0.30 -10.36
C LEU A 133 -1.96 0.14 -11.21
N ASP A 134 -0.83 0.60 -10.69
CA ASP A 134 0.48 0.24 -11.26
C ASP A 134 0.88 -1.13 -10.71
N VAL A 135 1.38 -2.04 -11.56
CA VAL A 135 1.75 -3.41 -11.15
C VAL A 135 3.22 -3.64 -11.44
N ASN A 136 3.96 -4.04 -10.40
CA ASN A 136 5.37 -4.39 -10.46
C ASN A 136 5.59 -5.84 -10.02
N GLN A 137 6.57 -6.49 -10.65
CA GLN A 137 7.09 -7.78 -10.24
C GLN A 137 8.45 -7.60 -9.60
N LYS A 138 8.65 -8.17 -8.42
CA LYS A 138 9.95 -8.19 -7.76
C LYS A 138 10.70 -9.46 -8.11
N CYS A 139 11.92 -9.32 -8.61
CA CYS A 139 12.85 -10.39 -8.94
C CYS A 139 14.14 -10.16 -8.15
N GLY A 140 14.23 -10.73 -6.95
CA GLY A 140 15.35 -10.45 -6.03
C GLY A 140 15.29 -9.02 -5.48
N GLU A 141 16.35 -8.24 -5.71
CA GLU A 141 16.43 -6.82 -5.31
C GLU A 141 15.85 -5.86 -6.36
N VAL A 142 15.49 -6.36 -7.55
CA VAL A 142 15.01 -5.54 -8.67
C VAL A 142 13.49 -5.61 -8.75
N GLU A 143 12.84 -4.46 -8.95
CA GLU A 143 11.41 -4.38 -9.26
C GLU A 143 11.20 -3.89 -10.70
N ASN A 144 10.47 -4.67 -11.49
CA ASN A 144 10.16 -4.36 -12.87
C ASN A 144 8.67 -4.07 -13.03
N LYS A 145 8.32 -2.98 -13.71
CA LYS A 145 6.93 -2.68 -14.05
C LYS A 145 6.41 -3.69 -15.06
N ILE A 146 5.31 -4.37 -14.74
CA ILE A 146 4.64 -5.30 -15.65
C ILE A 146 3.75 -4.48 -16.57
N VAL A 147 4.25 -4.16 -17.77
CA VAL A 147 3.44 -3.53 -18.82
C VAL A 147 2.74 -4.62 -19.60
N ASN A 148 1.42 -4.71 -19.47
CA ASN A 148 0.66 -5.74 -20.15
C ASN A 148 -0.19 -5.16 -21.29
N HIS A 149 0.01 -5.70 -22.50
CA HIS A 149 -0.84 -5.45 -23.68
C HIS A 149 -1.85 -6.60 -23.90
N PHE A 150 -1.88 -7.58 -23.00
CA PHE A 150 -2.66 -8.80 -23.13
C PHE A 150 -4.05 -8.65 -22.50
N GLN A 151 -5.10 -8.89 -23.27
CA GLN A 151 -6.40 -9.28 -22.74
C GLN A 151 -6.39 -10.80 -22.58
N PRO A 152 -6.69 -11.36 -21.40
CA PRO A 152 -6.78 -12.80 -21.25
C PRO A 152 -8.01 -13.33 -22.02
N GLU A 153 -7.82 -13.68 -23.29
CA GLU A 153 -8.88 -14.19 -24.18
C GLU A 153 -9.34 -15.62 -23.86
N THR A 154 -8.75 -16.27 -22.85
CA THR A 154 -9.16 -17.62 -22.44
C THR A 154 -8.83 -17.81 -20.97
N LYS A 155 -9.67 -18.59 -20.27
CA LYS A 155 -9.56 -18.98 -18.85
C LYS A 155 -8.30 -19.83 -18.60
N LEU A 156 -7.12 -19.30 -18.88
CA LEU A 156 -5.85 -19.88 -18.49
C LEU A 156 -5.66 -19.54 -17.02
N GLU A 157 -5.94 -20.52 -16.16
CA GLU A 157 -5.61 -20.39 -14.75
C GLU A 157 -4.08 -20.46 -14.59
N PRO A 158 -3.47 -19.58 -13.76
CA PRO A 158 -2.04 -19.64 -13.50
C PRO A 158 -1.67 -21.00 -12.89
N LEU A 159 -0.52 -21.55 -13.32
CA LEU A 159 0.01 -22.83 -12.83
C LEU A 159 0.22 -22.79 -11.32
N GLN A 160 0.66 -21.64 -10.81
CA GLN A 160 0.86 -21.43 -9.39
C GLN A 160 0.15 -20.15 -8.93
N LYS A 161 -1.05 -20.31 -8.37
CA LYS A 161 -1.75 -19.22 -7.69
C LYS A 161 -1.21 -19.08 -6.26
N PRO A 162 -0.45 -18.02 -5.93
CA PRO A 162 0.06 -17.84 -4.57
C PRO A 162 -1.10 -17.68 -3.58
N PRO A 163 -0.96 -18.05 -2.29
CA PRO A 163 -1.96 -17.75 -1.27
C PRO A 163 -2.28 -16.25 -1.22
N TRP A 164 -3.53 -15.88 -0.95
CA TRP A 164 -3.97 -14.47 -1.00
C TRP A 164 -3.13 -13.52 -0.15
N ARG A 165 -2.54 -14.00 0.95
CA ARG A 165 -1.69 -13.20 1.87
C ARG A 165 -0.33 -12.84 1.30
N THR A 166 0.17 -13.64 0.35
CA THR A 166 1.50 -13.52 -0.25
C THR A 166 1.41 -13.28 -1.76
N ALA A 167 0.19 -13.10 -2.28
CA ALA A 167 -0.03 -12.91 -3.71
C ALA A 167 0.57 -11.60 -4.21
N PHE A 168 0.45 -10.55 -3.40
CA PHE A 168 1.05 -9.25 -3.64
C PHE A 168 0.98 -8.39 -2.37
N ILE A 169 1.82 -7.35 -2.33
CA ILE A 169 1.76 -6.26 -1.37
C ILE A 169 1.30 -4.99 -2.07
N LEU A 170 0.71 -4.08 -1.29
CA LEU A 170 0.28 -2.78 -1.77
C LEU A 170 1.24 -1.72 -1.24
N ARG A 171 1.82 -0.94 -2.14
CA ARG A 171 2.72 0.17 -1.84
C ARG A 171 2.09 1.48 -2.28
N VAL A 172 2.02 2.42 -1.35
CA VAL A 172 1.56 3.79 -1.59
C VAL A 172 2.71 4.71 -1.20
N GLU A 173 3.36 5.26 -2.21
CA GLU A 173 4.43 6.24 -2.02
C GLU A 173 3.79 7.63 -1.96
N THR A 174 3.77 8.23 -0.78
CA THR A 174 3.28 9.61 -0.60
C THR A 174 4.46 10.58 -0.61
N PRO A 175 4.47 11.58 -1.51
CA PRO A 175 5.52 12.59 -1.55
C PRO A 175 5.47 13.49 -0.31
N PRO A 176 6.57 14.19 0.00
CA PRO A 176 6.60 15.15 1.10
C PRO A 176 5.50 16.23 0.92
N ASP A 177 4.82 16.57 2.01
CA ASP A 177 3.70 17.53 2.07
C ASP A 177 2.50 17.22 1.14
N TYR A 178 2.32 15.95 0.80
CA TYR A 178 1.08 15.49 0.19
C TYR A 178 -0.12 15.82 1.11
N PRO A 179 -1.24 16.37 0.59
CA PRO A 179 -2.35 16.79 1.43
C PRO A 179 -2.86 15.65 2.31
N PRO A 180 -2.96 15.82 3.65
CA PRO A 180 -3.32 14.74 4.56
C PRO A 180 -4.73 14.18 4.29
N GLU A 181 -5.66 15.01 3.83
CA GLU A 181 -6.99 14.59 3.38
C GLU A 181 -6.92 13.62 2.19
N ALA A 182 -6.08 13.95 1.20
CA ALA A 182 -5.87 13.12 0.02
C ALA A 182 -5.09 11.83 0.38
N ALA A 183 -4.20 11.88 1.37
CA ALA A 183 -3.50 10.71 1.90
C ALA A 183 -4.46 9.71 2.52
N GLN A 184 -5.42 10.20 3.32
CA GLN A 184 -6.45 9.34 3.93
C GLN A 184 -7.38 8.74 2.88
N GLU A 185 -7.81 9.54 1.90
CA GLU A 185 -8.62 9.05 0.77
C GLU A 185 -7.88 8.00 -0.04
N LEU A 186 -6.62 8.24 -0.39
CA LEU A 186 -5.79 7.31 -1.14
C LEU A 186 -5.58 5.99 -0.39
N GLN A 187 -5.39 6.01 0.93
CA GLN A 187 -5.31 4.78 1.72
C GLN A 187 -6.65 4.03 1.78
N ARG A 188 -7.78 4.72 1.86
CA ARG A 188 -9.10 4.10 1.80
C ARG A 188 -9.35 3.47 0.44
N GLU A 189 -9.04 4.19 -0.63
CA GLU A 189 -9.12 3.72 -2.01
C GLU A 189 -8.23 2.48 -2.21
N ALA A 190 -6.99 2.52 -1.75
CA ALA A 190 -6.07 1.38 -1.77
C ALA A 190 -6.65 0.14 -1.07
N GLN A 191 -7.22 0.30 0.12
CA GLN A 191 -7.84 -0.82 0.85
C GLN A 191 -9.12 -1.36 0.18
N GLN A 192 -9.81 -0.53 -0.61
CA GLN A 192 -10.97 -0.99 -1.40
C GLN A 192 -10.49 -1.72 -2.66
N GLN A 193 -9.55 -1.12 -3.38
CA GLN A 193 -8.96 -1.68 -4.60
C GLN A 193 -8.23 -2.99 -4.35
N ILE A 194 -7.55 -3.16 -3.21
CA ILE A 194 -6.89 -4.43 -2.87
C ILE A 194 -7.91 -5.58 -2.75
N ARG A 195 -9.08 -5.31 -2.16
CA ARG A 195 -10.14 -6.30 -1.99
C ARG A 195 -10.79 -6.59 -3.33
N GLU A 196 -11.01 -5.57 -4.13
CA GLU A 196 -11.59 -5.73 -5.45
C GLU A 196 -10.66 -6.52 -6.37
N LEU A 197 -9.36 -6.23 -6.34
CA LEU A 197 -8.33 -6.96 -7.07
C LEU A 197 -8.27 -8.43 -6.64
N LEU A 198 -8.26 -8.71 -5.34
CA LEU A 198 -8.31 -10.09 -4.84
C LEU A 198 -9.57 -10.84 -5.29
N ARG A 199 -10.74 -10.18 -5.32
CA ARG A 199 -11.98 -10.80 -5.84
C ARG A 199 -11.88 -11.11 -7.33
N ARG A 200 -11.37 -10.16 -8.12
CA ARG A 200 -11.19 -10.28 -9.57
C ARG A 200 -10.22 -11.39 -9.96
N LEU A 201 -9.16 -11.56 -9.17
CA LEU A 201 -8.23 -12.68 -9.29
C LEU A 201 -8.83 -14.01 -8.79
N GLY A 202 -10.09 -14.03 -8.33
CA GLY A 202 -10.79 -15.23 -7.88
C GLY A 202 -10.32 -15.74 -6.51
N TYR A 203 -9.78 -14.89 -5.63
CA TYR A 203 -9.51 -15.27 -4.24
C TYR A 203 -10.78 -15.21 -3.40
N ARG A 204 -11.00 -16.22 -2.56
CA ARG A 204 -12.00 -16.16 -1.49
C ARG A 204 -11.48 -15.28 -0.38
N ILE A 205 -11.84 -14.00 -0.41
CA ILE A 205 -11.55 -13.09 0.69
C ILE A 205 -12.47 -13.49 1.85
N PRO A 206 -11.93 -13.87 3.02
CA PRO A 206 -12.77 -14.02 4.19
C PRO A 206 -13.46 -12.67 4.40
N GLN A 207 -14.79 -12.65 4.32
CA GLN A 207 -15.56 -11.49 4.76
C GLN A 207 -15.03 -11.15 6.14
N ARG A 208 -14.66 -9.89 6.38
CA ARG A 208 -14.35 -9.42 7.73
C ARG A 208 -15.46 -10.00 8.59
N SER A 209 -15.11 -10.93 9.49
CA SER A 209 -15.99 -11.25 10.59
C SER A 209 -16.24 -9.87 11.19
N ARG A 210 -17.47 -9.36 11.03
CA ARG A 210 -17.89 -8.23 11.85
C ARG A 210 -17.43 -8.62 13.24
N PRO A 211 -16.67 -7.79 13.97
CA PRO A 211 -16.45 -8.06 15.37
C PRO A 211 -17.84 -8.38 15.91
N SER A 212 -18.05 -9.64 16.32
CA SER A 212 -19.34 -10.02 16.85
C SER A 212 -19.59 -9.05 18.00
N ALA A 213 -20.85 -8.76 18.33
CA ALA A 213 -21.16 -7.88 19.46
C ALA A 213 -20.40 -8.30 20.75
N LEU A 214 -19.95 -9.56 20.81
CA LEU A 214 -19.06 -10.14 21.83
C LEU A 214 -17.68 -9.48 21.95
N VAL A 215 -17.08 -8.93 20.88
CA VAL A 215 -15.77 -8.24 20.97
C VAL A 215 -15.89 -6.95 21.77
N ASN A 216 -17.02 -6.24 21.66
CA ASN A 216 -17.33 -5.07 22.50
C ASN A 216 -17.68 -5.45 23.95
N ILE A 217 -17.82 -6.75 24.24
CA ILE A 217 -18.13 -7.30 25.57
C ILE A 217 -16.93 -8.10 26.09
N ALA A 218 -15.84 -8.24 25.32
CA ALA A 218 -14.65 -8.99 25.71
C ALA A 218 -14.01 -8.42 26.98
N ASP A 219 -14.02 -7.08 27.13
CA ASP A 219 -13.57 -6.39 28.35
C ASP A 219 -14.44 -6.72 29.58
N LYS A 220 -15.71 -7.11 29.37
CA LYS A 220 -16.62 -7.56 30.44
C LYS A 220 -16.55 -9.07 30.70
N LEU A 221 -15.90 -9.84 29.81
CA LEU A 221 -15.85 -11.29 29.88
C LEU A 221 -14.66 -11.84 30.67
N GLU A 222 -13.84 -10.97 31.31
CA GLU A 222 -12.70 -11.36 32.16
C GLU A 222 -11.93 -12.57 31.60
N VAL A 223 -11.51 -12.47 30.33
CA VAL A 223 -10.91 -13.57 29.58
C VAL A 223 -9.68 -14.08 30.35
N GLY A 224 -9.72 -15.35 30.77
CA GLY A 224 -8.66 -16.00 31.55
C GLY A 224 -9.10 -16.52 32.92
N LYS A 225 -10.32 -16.20 33.40
CA LYS A 225 -10.87 -16.78 34.63
C LYS A 225 -11.99 -17.79 34.34
N PRO A 226 -12.08 -18.91 35.09
CA PRO A 226 -13.20 -19.84 34.94
C PRO A 226 -14.51 -19.12 35.26
N LEU A 227 -15.43 -19.14 34.30
CA LEU A 227 -16.77 -18.57 34.45
C LEU A 227 -17.50 -19.31 35.59
N LYS A 228 -17.91 -18.58 36.64
CA LYS A 228 -18.74 -19.13 37.71
C LYS A 228 -20.05 -19.66 37.14
N LEU A 229 -20.46 -20.85 37.57
CA LEU A 229 -21.73 -21.48 37.19
C LEU A 229 -22.87 -20.47 37.45
N GLY A 230 -23.64 -20.12 36.42
CA GLY A 230 -24.72 -19.12 36.50
C GLY A 230 -24.45 -17.81 35.73
N ARG A 231 -23.22 -17.30 35.75
CA ARG A 231 -22.88 -16.02 35.08
C ARG A 231 -23.01 -16.06 33.55
N ALA A 232 -22.83 -17.24 32.96
CA ALA A 232 -23.03 -17.44 31.53
C ALA A 232 -24.49 -17.19 31.11
N TYR A 233 -25.46 -17.53 31.97
CA TYR A 233 -26.88 -17.33 31.69
C TYR A 233 -27.27 -15.86 31.81
N GLU A 234 -26.76 -15.14 32.81
CA GLU A 234 -26.96 -13.68 32.94
C GLU A 234 -26.43 -12.89 31.73
N ILE A 235 -25.31 -13.36 31.15
CA ILE A 235 -24.72 -12.75 29.94
C ILE A 235 -25.60 -13.04 28.72
N ILE A 236 -26.13 -14.26 28.59
CA ILE A 236 -27.04 -14.65 27.50
C ILE A 236 -28.37 -13.90 27.60
N ASP A 237 -28.95 -13.78 28.79
CA ASP A 237 -30.22 -13.07 29.02
C ASP A 237 -30.08 -11.56 28.75
N ARG A 238 -28.92 -10.96 29.06
CA ARG A 238 -28.61 -9.56 28.69
C ARG A 238 -28.39 -9.35 27.19
N LEU A 239 -27.92 -10.38 26.49
CA LEU A 239 -27.69 -10.31 25.04
C LEU A 239 -28.98 -10.47 24.22
N ASN A 240 -30.04 -11.02 24.81
CA ASN A 240 -31.34 -11.21 24.16
C ASN A 240 -32.51 -10.77 25.07
N PRO A 241 -32.69 -9.45 25.31
CA PRO A 241 -33.76 -8.94 26.18
C PRO A 241 -35.19 -9.11 25.61
N ARG A 242 -35.34 -9.71 24.43
CA ARG A 242 -36.63 -10.00 23.76
C ARG A 242 -36.87 -11.49 23.54
N ALA A 243 -36.04 -12.38 24.10
CA ALA A 243 -36.30 -13.81 24.03
C ALA A 243 -37.44 -14.16 24.98
N ASP A 244 -38.52 -14.71 24.44
CA ASP A 244 -39.68 -15.17 25.18
C ASP A 244 -39.28 -16.31 26.13
N VAL A 245 -39.44 -16.08 27.43
CA VAL A 245 -38.83 -16.89 28.51
C VAL A 245 -39.34 -18.34 28.47
N SER A 246 -40.55 -18.58 27.96
CA SER A 246 -41.15 -19.92 27.88
C SER A 246 -40.54 -20.82 26.81
N ASP A 247 -40.11 -20.26 25.68
CA ASP A 247 -39.46 -21.04 24.61
C ASP A 247 -38.01 -21.40 24.97
N ASP A 248 -37.38 -20.54 25.77
CA ASP A 248 -36.01 -20.73 26.22
C ASP A 248 -35.92 -21.79 27.33
N GLU A 249 -36.91 -21.90 28.22
CA GLU A 249 -37.00 -23.01 29.17
C GLU A 249 -37.21 -24.37 28.47
N ARG A 250 -38.02 -24.40 27.40
CA ARG A 250 -38.19 -25.62 26.57
C ARG A 250 -36.88 -26.01 25.90
N ARG A 251 -36.14 -25.06 25.32
CA ARG A 251 -34.80 -25.30 24.77
C ARG A 251 -33.82 -25.79 25.83
N ARG A 252 -33.81 -25.20 27.04
CA ARG A 252 -32.93 -25.61 28.15
C ARG A 252 -33.22 -27.04 28.60
N ARG A 253 -34.49 -27.46 28.66
CA ARG A 253 -34.88 -28.86 28.96
C ARG A 253 -34.48 -29.83 27.85
N LEU A 254 -34.62 -29.45 26.58
CA LEU A 254 -34.20 -30.27 25.43
C LEU A 254 -32.68 -30.46 25.39
N VAL A 255 -31.89 -29.40 25.60
CA VAL A 255 -30.42 -29.47 25.62
C VAL A 255 -29.91 -30.27 26.83
N ALA A 256 -30.58 -30.20 27.99
CA ALA A 256 -30.25 -31.05 29.14
C ALA A 256 -30.52 -32.55 28.85
N SER A 257 -31.63 -32.86 28.16
CA SER A 257 -31.97 -34.22 27.72
C SER A 257 -30.96 -34.77 26.70
N GLU A 258 -30.56 -33.96 25.72
CA GLU A 258 -29.55 -34.35 24.72
C GLU A 258 -28.17 -34.54 25.34
N ARG A 259 -27.77 -33.68 26.29
CA ARG A 259 -26.51 -33.84 27.03
C ARG A 259 -26.49 -35.12 27.86
N HIS A 260 -27.61 -35.51 28.47
CA HIS A 260 -27.70 -36.76 29.21
C HIS A 260 -27.63 -37.98 28.27
N LYS A 261 -28.28 -37.93 27.11
CA LYS A 261 -28.18 -38.98 26.07
C LYS A 261 -26.77 -39.11 25.49
N ILE A 262 -26.09 -38.00 25.24
CA ILE A 262 -24.71 -38.00 24.74
C ILE A 262 -23.74 -38.52 25.81
N LYS A 263 -23.94 -38.13 27.08
CA LYS A 263 -23.13 -38.63 28.19
C LYS A 263 -23.28 -40.15 28.36
N ASN A 264 -24.51 -40.66 28.37
CA ASN A 264 -24.74 -42.11 28.47
C ASN A 264 -24.16 -42.87 27.27
N ARG A 265 -24.27 -42.31 26.05
CA ARG A 265 -23.62 -42.89 24.86
C ARG A 265 -22.10 -42.91 24.96
N LEU A 266 -21.49 -41.89 25.56
CA LEU A 266 -20.03 -41.84 25.75
C LEU A 266 -19.57 -42.80 26.86
N GLU A 267 -20.37 -42.98 27.91
CA GLU A 267 -20.10 -43.97 28.98
C GLU A 267 -20.26 -45.42 28.48
N ASP A 268 -21.20 -45.67 27.55
CA ASP A 268 -21.35 -46.98 26.88
C ASP A 268 -20.23 -47.29 25.88
N ILE A 269 -19.56 -46.27 25.31
CA ILE A 269 -18.41 -46.43 24.40
C ILE A 269 -17.10 -46.72 25.16
N ILE A 270 -17.06 -46.43 26.47
CA ILE A 270 -15.87 -46.56 27.32
C ILE A 270 -15.86 -47.89 28.12
N LYS A 271 -16.88 -48.73 27.96
CA LYS A 271 -16.90 -50.13 28.43
C LYS A 271 -16.58 -51.10 27.31
#